data_AF-A0A8J2MI37-F1
#
_entry.id   AF-A0A8J2MI37-F1
#
_cell.length_a   1.000
_cell.length_b   1.000
_cell.length_c   1.000
_cell.angle_alpha   90.00
_cell.angle_beta   90.00
_cell.angle_gamma   90.00
#
_symmetry.space_group_name_H-M   'P 1'
#
loop_
_entity.id
_entity.type
_entity.pdbx_description
1 polymer ?
#
loop_
_entity_poly.entity_id
_entity_poly.type
_entity_poly.pdbx_seq_one_letter_code
_entity_poly.pdbx_strand_id
1 'polypeptide(L)'
;MSELMNSYFAHREACLNGEFGKTVQFYTTYINFINYYYLLNRSIRTGDFEIFKYVLPKIANLFFVLNQPNYARWLVKYHDNLLKIGETHPEISEAMKKGYLGIQRTDKSFSRHPIDLTLEQTINAEAVKRLVGIINFTNSISARQRWCKSHEIRSSVISHTYEVTGLQKRQDVTNDLEKHNIKRDTKLLKNFISSFSKFMNPFDSSLDKNFLHNISNGKSASENVQKFLLAWRVLVTTCGKNLFQNVQNHQTDLKNQSNDRNCKEKATSAPRVDIIFDQYFSPSIKDYERTLRCEMNDLDFKITGPMQVRPVDFNKELKNIKFKQAFVTFLIDHWATQEMAPLIGETIINLSYDKCYTYKVESNVVIREENNDLSCDDHEEADTKIVHHVCKIDNDVATNILIKSCDTDVLVIMLGNMDHLECDSLSIYMEYGNNNKKRILNLSQLSIELGPKENEDYQNAFTNLGTAHITGCRNEEFLVSEKFVCEMYGFKNLADINTARFEKFCSTYKADNPDEPFEKRFKNYDASNLPPCKAELKQQLLRTQYITSIWRNAHLRFPSTLAPTRNGWDLQNGKLEFYWFEGDCMPPSVMDALKANEAQNTTISEDLEEVIAEPDIGETA
;
A
#
# COMPACT_ATOMS: atom_id res chain seq x y z
N MET A 1 41.99 22.48 -22.76
CA MET A 1 40.81 21.78 -22.17
C MET A 1 40.63 22.10 -20.68
N SER A 2 41.70 22.23 -19.87
CA SER A 2 41.59 22.60 -18.45
C SER A 2 41.03 24.01 -18.21
N GLU A 3 41.45 25.01 -18.99
CA GLU A 3 41.00 26.40 -18.84
C GLU A 3 39.50 26.58 -19.17
N LEU A 4 39.03 25.94 -20.24
CA LEU A 4 37.60 25.92 -20.61
C LEU A 4 36.75 25.23 -19.52
N MET A 5 37.24 24.12 -18.96
CA MET A 5 36.54 23.43 -17.87
C MET A 5 36.51 24.28 -16.59
N ASN A 6 37.61 24.95 -16.25
CA ASN A 6 37.67 25.86 -15.10
C ASN A 6 36.70 27.04 -15.27
N SER A 7 36.66 27.64 -16.48
CA SER A 7 35.71 28.69 -16.82
C SER A 7 34.25 28.21 -16.71
N TYR A 8 33.96 27.01 -17.21
CA TYR A 8 32.63 26.39 -17.07
C TYR A 8 32.25 26.15 -15.60
N PHE A 9 33.16 25.62 -14.78
CA PHE A 9 32.88 25.38 -13.36
C PHE A 9 32.66 26.69 -12.60
N ALA A 10 33.46 27.73 -12.87
CA ALA A 10 33.27 29.06 -12.29
C ALA A 10 31.90 29.65 -12.68
N HIS A 11 31.54 29.59 -13.96
CA HIS A 11 30.24 30.04 -14.44
C HIS A 11 29.09 29.27 -13.79
N ARG A 12 29.21 27.94 -13.68
CA ARG A 12 28.20 27.09 -13.04
C ARG A 12 28.03 27.42 -11.55
N GLU A 13 29.11 27.69 -10.81
CA GLU A 13 28.98 28.12 -9.41
C GLU A 13 28.32 29.49 -9.28
N ALA A 14 28.64 30.44 -10.15
CA ALA A 14 27.95 31.73 -10.22
C ALA A 14 26.44 31.58 -10.50
N CYS A 15 26.05 30.68 -11.42
CA CYS A 15 24.64 30.31 -11.64
C CYS A 15 23.99 29.76 -10.37
N LEU A 16 24.65 28.84 -9.66
CA LEU A 16 24.11 28.24 -8.43
C LEU A 16 23.99 29.24 -7.27
N ASN A 17 24.83 30.28 -7.27
CA ASN A 17 24.78 31.38 -6.29
C ASN A 17 23.71 32.42 -6.64
N GLY A 18 23.06 32.30 -7.80
CA GLY A 18 21.95 33.17 -8.21
C GLY A 18 22.38 34.47 -8.90
N GLU A 19 23.65 34.59 -9.30
CA GLU A 19 24.19 35.81 -9.93
C GLU A 19 23.48 36.17 -11.25
N PHE A 20 22.90 35.16 -11.92
CA PHE A 20 22.17 35.31 -13.17
C PHE A 20 20.64 35.25 -13.00
N GLY A 21 20.14 35.34 -11.76
CA GLY A 21 18.70 35.33 -11.45
C GLY A 21 18.16 33.97 -11.01
N LYS A 22 16.92 33.99 -10.49
CA LYS A 22 16.30 32.84 -9.80
C LYS A 22 16.00 31.65 -10.72
N THR A 23 15.61 31.93 -11.96
CA THR A 23 15.33 30.89 -12.97
C THR A 23 16.60 30.08 -13.27
N VAL A 24 17.71 30.76 -13.60
CA VAL A 24 19.02 30.14 -13.85
C VAL A 24 19.48 29.33 -12.64
N GLN A 25 19.34 29.89 -11.43
CA GLN A 25 19.73 29.24 -10.18
C GLN A 25 19.01 27.90 -9.97
N PHE A 26 17.69 27.88 -10.16
CA PHE A 26 16.88 26.68 -9.99
C PHE A 26 17.23 25.60 -11.00
N TYR A 27 17.25 25.90 -12.30
CA TYR A 27 17.52 24.89 -13.32
C TYR A 27 18.96 24.37 -13.26
N THR A 28 19.93 25.21 -12.86
CA THR A 28 21.29 24.73 -12.60
C THR A 28 21.33 23.77 -11.40
N THR A 29 20.54 24.04 -10.35
CA THR A 29 20.37 23.12 -9.22
C THR A 29 19.72 21.81 -9.66
N TYR A 30 18.70 21.87 -10.50
CA TYR A 30 18.02 20.70 -11.05
C TYR A 30 18.96 19.83 -11.90
N ILE A 31 19.76 20.44 -12.77
CA ILE A 31 20.81 19.76 -13.56
C ILE A 31 21.78 19.01 -12.63
N ASN A 32 22.14 19.57 -11.48
CA ASN A 32 22.99 18.87 -10.51
C ASN A 32 22.34 17.62 -9.93
N PHE A 33 21.04 17.66 -9.67
CA PHE A 33 20.32 16.49 -9.17
C PHE A 33 20.23 15.40 -10.23
N ILE A 34 20.00 15.78 -11.49
CA ILE A 34 20.05 14.86 -12.64
C ILE A 34 21.46 14.23 -12.77
N ASN A 35 22.53 14.99 -12.53
CA ASN A 35 23.88 14.45 -12.54
C ASN A 35 24.12 13.39 -11.44
N TYR A 36 23.47 13.49 -10.27
CA TYR A 36 23.52 12.41 -9.27
C TYR A 36 22.83 11.14 -9.79
N TYR A 37 21.69 11.27 -10.47
CA TYR A 37 21.06 10.12 -11.11
C TYR A 37 21.95 9.51 -12.21
N TYR A 38 22.59 10.33 -13.05
CA TYR A 38 23.51 9.82 -14.06
C TYR A 38 24.74 9.14 -13.46
N LEU A 39 25.28 9.64 -12.34
CA LEU A 39 26.37 8.98 -11.61
C LEU A 39 25.93 7.62 -11.06
N LEU A 40 24.72 7.53 -10.50
CA LEU A 40 24.15 6.25 -10.05
C LEU A 40 23.98 5.29 -11.23
N ASN A 41 23.37 5.74 -12.33
CA ASN A 41 23.19 4.91 -13.51
C ASN A 41 24.54 4.42 -14.04
N ARG A 42 25.51 5.32 -14.21
CA ARG A 42 26.87 4.99 -14.63
C ARG A 42 27.49 3.92 -13.74
N SER A 43 27.43 4.08 -12.42
CA SER A 43 28.00 3.11 -11.48
C SER A 43 27.45 1.70 -11.67
N ILE A 44 26.15 1.56 -11.95
CA ILE A 44 25.53 0.26 -12.24
C ILE A 44 25.97 -0.23 -13.62
N ARG A 45 25.89 0.62 -14.64
CA ARG A 45 26.21 0.30 -16.04
C ARG A 45 27.65 -0.16 -16.25
N THR A 46 28.59 0.37 -15.46
CA THR A 46 30.01 0.02 -15.49
C THR A 46 30.43 -0.94 -14.38
N GLY A 47 29.53 -1.26 -13.43
CA GLY A 47 29.87 -2.08 -12.26
C GLY A 47 30.84 -1.41 -11.28
N ASP A 48 30.86 -0.08 -11.21
CA ASP A 48 31.76 0.66 -10.32
C ASP A 48 31.15 0.80 -8.92
N PHE A 49 31.64 -0.02 -7.99
CA PHE A 49 31.13 -0.06 -6.63
C PHE A 49 31.47 1.20 -5.80
N GLU A 50 32.58 1.87 -6.08
CA GLU A 50 32.99 3.06 -5.33
C GLU A 50 32.14 4.27 -5.72
N ILE A 51 31.86 4.46 -7.01
CA ILE A 51 30.93 5.50 -7.46
C ILE A 51 29.52 5.23 -6.92
N PHE A 52 29.10 3.95 -6.89
CA PHE A 52 27.81 3.57 -6.33
C PHE A 52 27.69 4.00 -4.87
N LYS A 53 28.66 3.64 -4.01
CA LYS A 53 28.69 4.09 -2.61
C LYS A 53 28.70 5.62 -2.52
N TYR A 54 29.54 6.29 -3.31
CA TYR A 54 29.69 7.75 -3.26
C TYR A 54 28.41 8.53 -3.58
N VAL A 55 27.57 8.03 -4.48
CA VAL A 55 26.38 8.76 -4.96
C VAL A 55 25.15 8.52 -4.11
N LEU A 56 25.01 7.36 -3.45
CA LEU A 56 23.83 7.02 -2.64
C LEU A 56 23.49 8.06 -1.57
N PRO A 57 24.44 8.62 -0.79
CA PRO A 57 24.14 9.66 0.19
C PRO A 57 23.52 10.91 -0.42
N LYS A 58 23.95 11.29 -1.63
CA LYS A 58 23.46 12.49 -2.33
C LYS A 58 22.00 12.29 -2.78
N ILE A 59 21.66 11.07 -3.19
CA ILE A 59 20.30 10.67 -3.55
C ILE A 59 19.41 10.53 -2.30
N ALA A 60 19.93 9.98 -1.21
CA ALA A 60 19.19 9.88 0.05
C ALA A 60 18.76 11.25 0.57
N ASN A 61 19.63 12.26 0.48
CA ASN A 61 19.32 13.64 0.86
C ASN A 61 18.19 14.22 -0.01
N LEU A 62 18.17 13.91 -1.31
CA LEU A 62 17.08 14.33 -2.20
C LEU A 62 15.75 13.69 -1.81
N PHE A 63 15.75 12.39 -1.52
CA PHE A 63 14.54 11.72 -1.04
C PHE A 63 14.02 12.36 0.25
N PHE A 64 14.91 12.71 1.18
CA PHE A 64 14.49 13.36 2.41
C PHE A 64 13.85 14.73 2.16
N VAL A 65 14.49 15.59 1.34
CA VAL A 65 13.99 16.94 1.03
C VAL A 65 12.68 16.92 0.23
N LEU A 66 12.51 15.92 -0.64
CA LEU A 66 11.31 15.76 -1.47
C LEU A 66 10.19 14.95 -0.79
N ASN A 67 10.21 14.87 0.55
CA ASN A 67 9.22 14.17 1.35
C ASN A 67 9.04 12.68 0.98
N GLN A 68 10.16 12.00 0.73
CA GLN A 68 10.25 10.55 0.52
C GLN A 68 11.01 9.88 1.70
N PRO A 69 10.49 9.98 2.94
CA PRO A 69 11.23 9.59 4.15
C PRO A 69 11.51 8.09 4.24
N ASN A 70 10.64 7.25 3.66
CA ASN A 70 10.86 5.80 3.63
C ASN A 70 12.08 5.43 2.78
N TYR A 71 12.17 5.99 1.57
CA TYR A 71 13.31 5.80 0.69
C TYR A 71 14.59 6.36 1.32
N ALA A 72 14.53 7.56 1.89
CA ALA A 72 15.68 8.15 2.59
C ALA A 72 16.18 7.24 3.73
N ARG A 73 15.29 6.77 4.62
CA ARG A 73 15.62 5.90 5.76
C ARG A 73 16.27 4.60 5.32
N TRP A 74 15.63 3.88 4.39
CA TRP A 74 16.13 2.58 3.94
C TRP A 74 17.42 2.71 3.13
N LEU A 75 17.56 3.77 2.33
CA LEU A 75 18.77 4.01 1.55
C LEU A 75 19.96 4.35 2.43
N VAL A 76 19.76 5.08 3.52
CA VAL A 76 20.80 5.35 4.52
C VAL A 76 21.26 4.06 5.19
N LYS A 77 20.33 3.19 5.62
CA LYS A 77 20.67 1.88 6.20
C LYS A 77 21.38 0.97 5.19
N TYR A 78 20.90 0.95 3.95
CA TYR A 78 21.53 0.20 2.88
C TYR A 78 22.96 0.68 2.62
N HIS A 79 23.17 1.99 2.52
CA HIS A 79 24.50 2.57 2.36
C HIS A 79 25.45 2.23 3.54
N ASP A 80 24.97 2.30 4.79
CA ASP A 80 25.74 1.88 5.96
C ASP A 80 26.18 0.41 5.88
N ASN A 81 25.28 -0.47 5.45
CA ASN A 81 25.62 -1.88 5.24
C ASN A 81 26.68 -2.05 4.13
N LEU A 82 26.61 -1.27 3.05
CA LEU A 82 27.61 -1.31 1.97
C LEU A 82 28.99 -0.82 2.41
N LEU A 83 29.07 0.15 3.33
CA LEU A 83 30.34 0.61 3.89
C LEU A 83 31.02 -0.48 4.73
N LYS A 84 30.22 -1.27 5.47
CA LYS A 84 30.69 -2.36 6.36
C LYS A 84 30.76 -3.72 5.68
N ILE A 85 30.48 -3.80 4.37
CA ILE A 85 30.38 -5.08 3.66
C ILE A 85 31.72 -5.82 3.63
N GLY A 86 32.84 -5.09 3.59
CA GLY A 86 34.17 -5.69 3.64
C GLY A 86 34.47 -6.41 4.96
N GLU A 87 33.88 -5.96 6.06
CA GLU A 87 34.05 -6.56 7.40
C GLU A 87 33.03 -7.68 7.63
N THR A 88 31.78 -7.46 7.23
CA THR A 88 30.67 -8.38 7.53
C THR A 88 30.55 -9.52 6.53
N HIS A 89 30.86 -9.28 5.25
CA HIS A 89 30.70 -10.24 4.15
C HIS A 89 31.80 -10.04 3.09
N PRO A 90 33.06 -10.39 3.40
CA PRO A 90 34.23 -10.10 2.55
C PRO A 90 34.10 -10.70 1.15
N GLU A 91 33.49 -11.87 1.01
CA GLU A 91 33.24 -12.52 -0.29
C GLU A 91 32.31 -11.70 -1.18
N ILE A 92 31.27 -11.08 -0.60
CA ILE A 92 30.35 -10.20 -1.33
C ILE A 92 31.06 -8.90 -1.72
N SER A 93 31.91 -8.37 -0.84
CA SER A 93 32.74 -7.20 -1.14
C SER A 93 33.63 -7.44 -2.37
N GLU A 94 34.24 -8.62 -2.45
CA GLU A 94 35.07 -9.01 -3.59
C GLU A 94 34.24 -9.20 -4.87
N ALA A 95 33.05 -9.79 -4.78
CA ALA A 95 32.11 -9.87 -5.91
C ALA A 95 31.69 -8.46 -6.39
N MET A 96 31.38 -7.54 -5.48
CA MET A 96 31.00 -6.17 -5.85
C MET A 96 32.14 -5.43 -6.57
N LYS A 97 33.39 -5.61 -6.13
CA LYS A 97 34.58 -5.06 -6.82
C LYS A 97 34.77 -5.62 -8.22
N LYS A 98 34.33 -6.86 -8.47
CA LYS A 98 34.31 -7.49 -9.79
C LYS A 98 33.11 -7.04 -10.66
N GLY A 99 32.31 -6.07 -10.20
CA GLY A 99 31.22 -5.48 -10.95
C GLY A 99 29.88 -6.20 -10.82
N TYR A 100 29.69 -7.07 -9.82
CA TYR A 100 28.46 -7.87 -9.61
C TYR A 100 27.28 -7.02 -9.08
N LEU A 101 27.40 -5.70 -9.12
CA LEU A 101 26.33 -4.74 -8.82
C LEU A 101 25.18 -4.76 -9.85
N GLY A 102 25.47 -5.20 -11.08
CA GLY A 102 24.50 -5.26 -12.17
C GLY A 102 24.76 -6.41 -13.13
N ILE A 103 23.70 -6.89 -13.79
CA ILE A 103 23.75 -8.03 -14.70
C ILE A 103 24.20 -7.56 -16.08
N GLN A 104 25.22 -8.23 -16.63
CA GLN A 104 25.74 -7.98 -17.96
C GLN A 104 25.26 -9.10 -18.92
N ARG A 105 24.58 -8.72 -20.01
CA ARG A 105 24.09 -9.67 -21.03
C ARG A 105 24.86 -9.62 -22.35
N THR A 106 25.68 -8.58 -22.52
CA THR A 106 26.53 -8.36 -23.70
C THR A 106 27.95 -8.05 -23.25
N ASP A 107 28.94 -8.30 -24.09
CA ASP A 107 30.35 -8.02 -23.84
C ASP A 107 30.71 -6.51 -23.74
N LYS A 108 29.78 -5.61 -24.07
CA LYS A 108 29.98 -4.15 -24.02
C LYS A 108 30.16 -3.62 -22.58
N SER A 109 31.13 -2.72 -22.38
CA SER A 109 31.52 -2.18 -21.06
C SER A 109 30.47 -1.29 -20.35
N PHE A 110 29.50 -0.72 -21.08
CA PHE A 110 28.39 0.08 -20.54
C PHE A 110 27.03 -0.61 -20.75
N SER A 111 26.95 -1.91 -20.47
CA SER A 111 25.75 -2.72 -20.78
C SER A 111 25.11 -3.40 -19.58
N ARG A 112 25.66 -3.18 -18.37
CA ARG A 112 25.06 -3.75 -17.16
C ARG A 112 23.70 -3.11 -16.89
N HIS A 113 22.78 -3.90 -16.34
CA HIS A 113 21.46 -3.44 -15.93
C HIS A 113 21.26 -3.73 -14.45
N PRO A 114 20.41 -2.96 -13.74
CA PRO A 114 19.98 -3.32 -12.40
C PRO A 114 19.47 -4.77 -12.37
N ILE A 115 19.79 -5.48 -11.29
CA ILE A 115 19.46 -6.91 -11.14
C ILE A 115 17.95 -7.11 -11.26
N ASP A 116 17.17 -6.32 -10.54
CA ASP A 116 15.69 -6.38 -10.53
C ASP A 116 15.07 -6.17 -11.91
N LEU A 117 15.51 -5.13 -12.62
CA LEU A 117 15.04 -4.84 -13.99
C LEU A 117 15.35 -5.99 -14.96
N THR A 118 16.51 -6.63 -14.80
CA THR A 118 16.90 -7.75 -15.66
C THR A 118 16.05 -8.98 -15.36
N LEU A 119 15.74 -9.25 -14.09
CA LEU A 119 14.84 -10.33 -13.67
C LEU A 119 13.44 -10.13 -14.26
N GLU A 120 12.92 -8.91 -14.23
CA GLU A 120 11.63 -8.56 -14.81
C GLU A 120 11.59 -8.79 -16.34
N GLN A 121 12.60 -8.30 -17.05
CA GLN A 121 12.65 -8.34 -18.51
C GLN A 121 12.98 -9.72 -19.11
N THR A 122 13.50 -10.65 -18.31
CA THR A 122 13.91 -11.97 -18.79
C THR A 122 13.04 -13.06 -18.16
N ILE A 123 13.34 -13.44 -16.93
CA ILE A 123 12.72 -14.59 -16.26
C ILE A 123 11.23 -14.35 -16.02
N ASN A 124 10.84 -13.16 -15.57
CA ASN A 124 9.42 -12.87 -15.35
C ASN A 124 8.66 -12.78 -16.68
N ALA A 125 9.19 -12.05 -17.67
CA ALA A 125 8.58 -11.95 -18.98
C ALA A 125 8.47 -13.32 -19.71
N GLU A 126 9.46 -14.20 -19.56
CA GLU A 126 9.45 -15.55 -20.14
C GLU A 126 8.50 -16.50 -19.40
N ALA A 127 8.41 -16.40 -18.06
CA ALA A 127 7.45 -17.16 -17.27
C ALA A 127 6.00 -16.72 -17.52
N VAL A 128 5.75 -15.41 -17.64
CA VAL A 128 4.43 -14.82 -17.92
C VAL A 128 3.91 -15.20 -19.31
N LYS A 129 4.79 -15.45 -20.29
CA LYS A 129 4.38 -15.86 -21.64
C LYS A 129 3.93 -17.31 -21.78
N ARG A 130 4.13 -18.17 -20.77
CA ARG A 130 3.82 -19.61 -20.87
C ARG A 130 2.98 -20.19 -19.74
N LEU A 131 2.73 -19.46 -18.66
CA LEU A 131 1.77 -19.83 -17.62
C LEU A 131 1.19 -18.57 -16.99
N VAL A 132 -0.09 -18.68 -16.59
CA VAL A 132 -0.82 -17.72 -15.75
C VAL A 132 0.15 -17.13 -14.71
N GLY A 133 0.20 -15.81 -14.64
CA GLY A 133 1.33 -15.05 -14.11
C GLY A 133 1.91 -15.50 -12.76
N ILE A 134 3.13 -15.02 -12.50
CA ILE A 134 3.94 -15.22 -11.27
C ILE A 134 3.21 -14.84 -9.96
N ILE A 135 2.00 -14.30 -10.03
CA ILE A 135 1.17 -13.86 -8.90
C ILE A 135 0.94 -14.99 -7.88
N ASN A 136 0.90 -16.26 -8.29
CA ASN A 136 0.72 -17.40 -7.36
C ASN A 136 2.03 -18.07 -6.89
N PHE A 137 3.17 -17.77 -7.52
CA PHE A 137 4.46 -18.34 -7.12
C PHE A 137 4.99 -17.70 -5.82
N THR A 138 4.54 -16.48 -5.54
CA THR A 138 4.96 -15.65 -4.40
C THR A 138 4.38 -16.12 -3.07
N ASN A 139 3.40 -17.02 -3.00
CA ASN A 139 2.78 -17.43 -1.72
C ASN A 139 3.51 -18.56 -0.98
N SER A 140 4.49 -19.22 -1.60
CA SER A 140 5.27 -20.30 -0.96
C SER A 140 6.70 -19.88 -0.64
N ILE A 141 7.05 -19.82 0.65
CA ILE A 141 8.42 -19.52 1.11
C ILE A 141 9.43 -20.52 0.53
N SER A 142 9.10 -21.81 0.49
CA SER A 142 9.96 -22.86 -0.04
C SER A 142 10.09 -22.79 -1.57
N ALA A 143 9.06 -22.36 -2.28
CA ALA A 143 9.16 -22.06 -3.71
C ALA A 143 10.04 -20.84 -3.97
N ARG A 144 9.91 -19.75 -3.19
CA ARG A 144 10.79 -18.57 -3.28
C ARG A 144 12.24 -18.91 -2.94
N GLN A 145 12.50 -19.70 -1.91
CA GLN A 145 13.85 -20.15 -1.56
C GLN A 145 14.47 -21.05 -2.64
N ARG A 146 13.72 -22.03 -3.14
CA ARG A 146 14.16 -22.85 -4.28
C ARG A 146 14.40 -21.98 -5.51
N TRP A 147 13.56 -20.99 -5.75
CA TRP A 147 13.72 -20.05 -6.86
C TRP A 147 14.99 -19.23 -6.71
N CYS A 148 15.19 -18.54 -5.57
CA CYS A 148 16.40 -17.76 -5.30
C CYS A 148 17.67 -18.60 -5.44
N LYS A 149 17.66 -19.85 -4.95
CA LYS A 149 18.82 -20.76 -5.03
C LYS A 149 19.07 -21.33 -6.42
N SER A 150 18.05 -21.47 -7.26
CA SER A 150 18.17 -22.16 -8.56
C SER A 150 18.05 -21.25 -9.78
N HIS A 151 17.71 -19.96 -9.61
CA HIS A 151 17.48 -19.07 -10.75
C HIS A 151 18.76 -18.85 -11.56
N GLU A 152 19.91 -18.66 -10.91
CA GLU A 152 21.19 -18.45 -11.60
C GLU A 152 21.56 -19.68 -12.42
N ILE A 153 21.44 -20.87 -11.82
CA ILE A 153 21.68 -22.15 -12.48
C ILE A 153 20.72 -22.35 -13.66
N ARG A 154 19.42 -22.09 -13.49
CA ARG A 154 18.44 -22.21 -14.58
C ARG A 154 18.72 -21.25 -15.72
N SER A 155 19.08 -20.00 -15.44
CA SER A 155 19.45 -19.01 -16.45
C SER A 155 20.69 -19.46 -17.23
N SER A 156 21.70 -20.02 -16.54
CA SER A 156 22.89 -20.58 -17.16
C SER A 156 22.57 -21.79 -18.05
N VAL A 157 21.76 -22.74 -17.56
CA VAL A 157 21.31 -23.91 -18.34
C VAL A 157 20.51 -23.50 -19.57
N ILE A 158 19.58 -22.54 -19.43
CA ILE A 158 18.81 -22.02 -20.56
C ILE A 158 19.75 -21.36 -21.58
N SER A 159 20.63 -20.47 -21.15
CA SER A 159 21.59 -19.79 -22.03
C SER A 159 22.47 -20.78 -22.78
N HIS A 160 23.01 -21.78 -22.07
CA HIS A 160 23.81 -22.84 -22.67
C HIS A 160 22.97 -23.69 -23.63
N THR A 161 21.71 -24.00 -23.31
CA THR A 161 20.79 -24.74 -24.20
C THR A 161 20.55 -23.96 -25.49
N TYR A 162 20.28 -22.66 -25.44
CA TYR A 162 20.13 -21.82 -26.63
C TYR A 162 21.40 -21.76 -27.48
N GLU A 163 22.56 -21.74 -26.84
CA GLU A 163 23.87 -21.76 -27.51
C GLU A 163 24.11 -23.09 -28.22
N VAL A 164 24.00 -24.23 -27.53
CA VAL A 164 24.26 -25.56 -28.12
C VAL A 164 23.20 -25.98 -29.15
N THR A 165 21.98 -25.47 -29.04
CA THR A 165 20.91 -25.71 -30.03
C THR A 165 20.95 -24.75 -31.22
N GLY A 166 21.85 -23.76 -31.22
CA GLY A 166 21.95 -22.74 -32.27
C GLY A 166 20.74 -21.77 -32.32
N LEU A 167 19.87 -21.79 -31.31
CA LEU A 167 18.68 -20.94 -31.21
C LEU A 167 18.98 -19.55 -30.65
N GLN A 168 20.23 -19.28 -30.28
CA GLN A 168 20.67 -17.98 -29.79
C GLN A 168 20.56 -16.93 -30.92
N LYS A 169 19.55 -16.06 -30.83
CA LYS A 169 19.40 -14.92 -31.75
C LYS A 169 20.59 -14.00 -31.60
N ARG A 170 21.38 -13.85 -32.66
CA ARG A 170 22.43 -12.81 -32.74
C ARG A 170 21.76 -11.44 -32.77
N GLN A 171 22.37 -10.46 -32.12
CA GLN A 171 21.90 -9.09 -32.15
C GLN A 171 22.09 -8.55 -33.58
N ASP A 172 20.99 -8.40 -34.32
CA ASP A 172 21.03 -7.84 -35.67
C ASP A 172 21.06 -6.32 -35.61
N VAL A 173 22.28 -5.77 -35.64
CA VAL A 173 22.53 -4.33 -35.73
C VAL A 173 22.07 -3.72 -37.05
N THR A 174 21.79 -4.51 -38.09
CA THR A 174 21.29 -3.98 -39.36
C THR A 174 19.80 -3.62 -39.32
N ASN A 175 19.05 -4.15 -38.35
CA ASN A 175 17.66 -3.77 -38.11
C ASN A 175 17.52 -2.26 -37.83
N ASP A 176 18.43 -1.68 -37.05
CA ASP A 176 18.45 -0.23 -36.77
C ASP A 176 18.79 0.61 -38.03
N LEU A 177 19.44 0.01 -39.03
CA LEU A 177 19.79 0.64 -40.31
C LEU A 177 18.71 0.48 -41.38
N GLU A 178 17.59 -0.17 -41.06
CA GLU A 178 16.47 -0.27 -42.00
C GLU A 178 15.87 1.11 -42.30
N LYS A 179 15.49 1.33 -43.57
CA LYS A 179 14.91 2.60 -44.03
C LYS A 179 13.72 3.05 -43.18
N HIS A 180 12.93 2.10 -42.66
CA HIS A 180 11.76 2.41 -41.83
C HIS A 180 12.18 2.94 -40.45
N ASN A 181 13.18 2.32 -39.80
CA ASN A 181 13.72 2.74 -38.50
C ASN A 181 14.43 4.09 -38.61
N ILE A 182 15.27 4.28 -39.64
CA ILE A 182 15.92 5.58 -39.91
C ILE A 182 14.88 6.69 -40.09
N LYS A 183 13.79 6.43 -40.84
CA LYS A 183 12.72 7.41 -41.04
C LYS A 183 12.00 7.75 -39.74
N ARG A 184 11.69 6.74 -38.91
CA ARG A 184 11.07 6.93 -37.60
C ARG A 184 11.97 7.74 -36.67
N ASP A 185 13.24 7.37 -36.57
CA ASP A 185 14.19 7.98 -35.64
C ASP A 185 14.55 9.40 -36.08
N THR A 186 14.67 9.64 -37.39
CA THR A 186 14.79 11.00 -37.95
C THR A 186 13.57 11.86 -37.63
N LYS A 187 12.36 11.30 -37.71
CA LYS A 187 11.12 12.01 -37.31
C LYS A 187 11.13 12.33 -35.82
N LEU A 188 11.53 11.39 -34.97
CA LEU A 188 11.66 11.60 -33.52
C LEU A 188 12.71 12.67 -33.20
N LEU A 189 13.87 12.64 -33.85
CA LEU A 189 14.91 13.66 -33.70
C LEU A 189 14.40 15.05 -34.12
N LYS A 190 13.72 15.15 -35.27
CA LYS A 190 13.10 16.42 -35.71
C LYS A 190 12.07 16.92 -34.71
N ASN A 191 11.22 16.03 -34.19
CA ASN A 191 10.25 16.39 -33.16
C ASN A 191 10.94 16.87 -31.87
N PHE A 192 11.99 16.17 -31.43
CA PHE A 192 12.79 16.56 -30.27
C PHE A 192 13.43 17.94 -30.46
N ILE A 193 14.09 18.18 -31.59
CA ILE A 193 14.68 19.48 -31.94
C ILE A 193 13.60 20.57 -31.96
N SER A 194 12.46 20.31 -32.62
CA SER A 194 11.35 21.27 -32.68
C SER A 194 10.74 21.58 -31.31
N SER A 195 10.92 20.68 -30.34
CA SER A 195 10.38 20.86 -28.99
C SER A 195 11.19 21.91 -28.23
N PHE A 196 12.50 22.05 -28.45
CA PHE A 196 13.29 23.10 -27.80
C PHE A 196 12.77 24.50 -28.13
N SER A 197 12.28 24.73 -29.35
CA SER A 197 11.69 26.01 -29.74
C SER A 197 10.35 26.32 -29.06
N LYS A 198 9.70 25.32 -28.43
CA LYS A 198 8.44 25.49 -27.69
C LYS A 198 8.67 25.89 -26.23
N PHE A 199 9.87 25.64 -25.71
CA PHE A 199 10.22 25.92 -24.33
C PHE A 199 10.99 27.22 -24.24
N MET A 200 10.73 27.97 -23.18
CA MET A 200 11.52 29.15 -22.86
C MET A 200 12.93 28.73 -22.45
N ASN A 201 13.94 29.46 -22.95
CA ASN A 201 15.34 29.25 -22.56
C ASN A 201 15.57 29.79 -21.13
N PRO A 202 15.85 28.94 -20.12
CA PRO A 202 16.02 29.39 -18.74
C PRO A 202 17.30 30.20 -18.49
N PHE A 203 18.22 30.25 -19.46
CA PHE A 203 19.48 31.00 -19.41
C PHE A 203 19.48 32.26 -20.28
N ASP A 204 18.31 32.67 -20.79
CA ASP A 204 18.18 33.89 -21.58
C ASP A 204 18.39 35.13 -20.69
N SER A 205 19.26 36.04 -21.13
CA SER A 205 19.62 37.25 -20.39
C SER A 205 18.49 38.29 -20.35
N SER A 206 17.47 38.14 -21.19
CA SER A 206 16.28 38.99 -21.22
C SER A 206 15.25 38.68 -20.13
N LEU A 207 15.39 37.57 -19.40
CA LEU A 207 14.48 37.18 -18.33
C LEU A 207 14.61 38.08 -17.09
N ASP A 208 13.48 38.34 -16.42
CA ASP A 208 13.50 39.04 -15.14
C ASP A 208 14.16 38.16 -14.06
N LYS A 209 15.28 38.66 -13.54
CA LYS A 209 16.10 37.97 -12.53
C LYS A 209 15.34 37.74 -11.21
N ASN A 210 14.32 38.55 -10.92
CA ASN A 210 13.56 38.51 -9.67
C ASN A 210 12.52 37.40 -9.60
N PHE A 211 12.15 36.79 -10.74
CA PHE A 211 11.13 35.76 -10.80
C PHE A 211 11.71 34.40 -11.23
N LEU A 212 11.09 33.34 -10.73
CA LEU A 212 11.33 31.98 -11.17
C LEU A 212 10.30 31.58 -12.21
N HIS A 213 10.72 31.40 -13.46
CA HIS A 213 9.85 31.13 -14.59
C HIS A 213 9.78 29.63 -14.91
N ASN A 214 8.57 29.15 -15.26
CA ASN A 214 8.37 27.79 -15.74
C ASN A 214 8.72 27.68 -17.23
N ILE A 215 9.62 26.76 -17.61
CA ILE A 215 10.11 26.63 -19.00
C ILE A 215 9.03 26.24 -20.01
N SER A 216 7.93 25.63 -19.58
CA SER A 216 6.84 25.17 -20.44
C SER A 216 5.85 26.27 -20.81
N ASN A 217 5.62 27.25 -19.94
CA ASN A 217 4.60 28.26 -20.17
C ASN A 217 5.07 29.70 -19.92
N GLY A 218 6.33 29.91 -19.51
CA GLY A 218 6.92 31.22 -19.22
C GLY A 218 6.40 31.91 -17.95
N LYS A 219 5.39 31.35 -17.27
CA LYS A 219 4.74 31.98 -16.11
C LYS A 219 5.67 31.96 -14.89
N SER A 220 5.62 33.03 -14.11
CA SER A 220 6.34 33.16 -12.84
C SER A 220 5.67 32.33 -11.74
N ALA A 221 6.48 31.66 -10.93
CA ALA A 221 6.04 30.98 -9.73
C ALA A 221 5.65 31.98 -8.63
N SER A 222 4.73 31.59 -7.75
CA SER A 222 4.40 32.37 -6.56
C SER A 222 5.60 32.48 -5.60
N GLU A 223 5.59 33.48 -4.74
CA GLU A 223 6.71 33.73 -3.82
C GLU A 223 7.00 32.53 -2.90
N ASN A 224 5.96 31.85 -2.41
CA ASN A 224 6.08 30.66 -1.57
C ASN A 224 6.75 29.50 -2.32
N VAL A 225 6.31 29.24 -3.56
CA VAL A 225 6.89 28.18 -4.40
C VAL A 225 8.33 28.50 -4.76
N GLN A 226 8.61 29.75 -5.11
CA GLN A 226 9.95 30.22 -5.41
C GLN A 226 10.91 30.03 -4.21
N LYS A 227 10.50 30.44 -3.00
CA LYS A 227 11.28 30.23 -1.78
C LYS A 227 11.56 28.75 -1.54
N PHE A 228 10.55 27.90 -1.69
CA PHE A 228 10.68 26.45 -1.51
C PHE A 228 11.66 25.82 -2.50
N LEU A 229 11.50 26.07 -3.81
CA LEU A 229 12.32 25.46 -4.86
C LEU A 229 13.79 25.91 -4.79
N LEU A 230 14.05 27.17 -4.45
CA LEU A 230 15.42 27.68 -4.30
C LEU A 230 16.10 27.18 -3.01
N ALA A 231 15.32 26.88 -1.96
CA ALA A 231 15.84 26.31 -0.72
C ALA A 231 16.38 24.88 -0.88
N TRP A 232 16.02 24.15 -1.95
CA TRP A 232 16.42 22.75 -2.16
C TRP A 232 17.93 22.53 -2.08
N ARG A 233 18.76 23.38 -2.69
CA ARG A 233 20.23 23.25 -2.64
C ARG A 233 20.76 23.28 -1.20
N VAL A 234 20.25 24.23 -0.41
CA VAL A 234 20.65 24.42 0.99
C VAL A 234 20.15 23.25 1.83
N LEU A 235 18.88 22.88 1.69
CA LEU A 235 18.26 21.78 2.44
C LEU A 235 18.96 20.44 2.18
N VAL A 236 19.28 20.10 0.93
CA VAL A 236 19.98 18.87 0.56
C VAL A 236 21.38 18.80 1.18
N THR A 237 22.04 19.94 1.34
CA THR A 237 23.39 20.02 1.91
C THR A 237 23.37 20.01 3.44
N THR A 238 22.46 20.76 4.06
CA THR A 238 22.37 20.94 5.52
C THR A 238 21.68 19.77 6.21
N CYS A 239 20.51 19.33 5.73
CA CYS A 239 19.81 18.17 6.30
C CYS A 239 20.59 16.87 6.11
N GLY A 240 21.36 16.76 5.02
CA GLY A 240 22.18 15.59 4.74
C GLY A 240 23.27 15.34 5.78
N LYS A 241 23.95 16.39 6.25
CA LYS A 241 24.97 16.25 7.32
C LYS A 241 24.34 15.70 8.61
N ASN A 242 23.15 16.17 8.97
CA ASN A 242 22.45 15.72 10.17
C ASN A 242 21.90 14.30 10.04
N LEU A 243 21.39 13.91 8.86
CA LEU A 243 20.79 12.58 8.64
C LEU A 243 21.81 11.45 8.83
N PHE A 244 23.01 11.59 8.28
CA PHE A 244 24.06 10.57 8.39
C PHE A 244 24.78 10.60 9.75
N GLN A 245 24.98 11.78 10.35
CA GLN A 245 25.54 11.91 11.70
C GLN A 245 24.63 11.29 12.77
N ASN A 246 23.31 11.50 12.66
CA ASN A 246 22.34 10.96 13.61
C ASN A 246 22.22 9.43 13.51
N VAL A 247 22.42 8.83 12.33
CA VAL A 247 22.42 7.37 12.17
C VAL A 247 23.69 6.72 12.73
N GLN A 248 24.85 7.36 12.57
CA GLN A 248 26.08 6.90 13.23
C GLN A 248 25.97 6.99 14.75
N ASN A 249 25.45 8.11 15.27
CA ASN A 249 25.24 8.31 16.71
C ASN A 249 24.22 7.31 17.28
N HIS A 250 23.10 7.06 16.61
CA HIS A 250 22.10 6.07 17.05
C HIS A 250 22.59 4.62 17.02
N GLN A 251 23.56 4.26 16.18
CA GLN A 251 24.15 2.91 16.21
C GLN A 251 25.10 2.72 17.40
N THR A 252 25.80 3.76 17.83
CA THR A 252 26.52 3.79 19.11
C THR A 252 25.57 3.76 20.30
N ASP A 253 24.45 4.48 20.25
CA ASP A 253 23.44 4.45 21.32
C ASP A 253 22.77 3.08 21.45
N LEU A 254 22.48 2.38 20.35
CA LEU A 254 21.89 1.02 20.39
C LEU A 254 22.87 -0.03 20.93
N LYS A 255 24.19 0.15 20.76
CA LYS A 255 25.22 -0.70 21.40
C LYS A 255 25.42 -0.37 22.88
N ASN A 256 25.15 0.87 23.29
CA ASN A 256 25.22 1.29 24.70
C ASN A 256 23.91 0.98 25.45
N GLN A 257 22.77 0.95 24.77
CA GLN A 257 21.47 0.57 25.34
C GLN A 257 21.34 -0.93 25.65
N SER A 258 22.23 -1.80 25.13
CA SER A 258 22.31 -3.19 25.61
C SER A 258 22.93 -3.33 27.02
N ASN A 259 23.48 -2.26 27.59
CA ASN A 259 24.04 -2.25 28.95
C ASN A 259 23.25 -1.40 29.95
N ASP A 260 22.14 -0.78 29.55
CA ASP A 260 21.35 0.07 30.45
C ASP A 260 19.98 -0.59 30.75
N ARG A 261 20.02 -1.65 31.57
CA ARG A 261 18.82 -2.14 32.27
C ARG A 261 18.49 -1.17 33.40
N ASN A 262 17.96 -0.01 33.06
CA ASN A 262 17.26 0.87 33.99
C ASN A 262 16.37 1.87 33.24
N CYS A 263 15.47 1.36 32.38
CA CYS A 263 14.29 2.15 32.01
C CYS A 263 13.31 2.13 33.20
N LYS A 264 13.48 3.10 34.11
CA LYS A 264 12.35 3.61 34.88
C LYS A 264 11.48 4.42 33.92
N GLU A 265 10.61 3.76 33.16
CA GLU A 265 9.40 4.41 32.69
C GLU A 265 8.64 4.83 33.95
N LYS A 266 8.54 6.14 34.19
CA LYS A 266 7.59 6.65 35.18
C LYS A 266 6.22 6.20 34.71
N ALA A 267 5.66 5.20 35.39
CA ALA A 267 4.27 4.84 35.28
C ALA A 267 3.45 6.13 35.40
N THR A 268 2.71 6.48 34.35
CA THR A 268 1.60 7.40 34.51
C THR A 268 0.67 6.75 35.53
N SER A 269 0.56 7.36 36.71
CA SER A 269 -0.34 6.94 37.79
C SER A 269 -1.79 7.15 37.34
N ALA A 270 -2.26 6.32 36.43
CA ALA A 270 -3.66 6.27 36.03
C ALA A 270 -4.42 5.46 37.10
N PRO A 271 -5.55 5.98 37.63
CA PRO A 271 -6.35 5.24 38.61
C PRO A 271 -7.02 4.01 37.99
N ARG A 272 -7.21 4.01 36.66
CA ARG A 272 -7.77 2.89 35.88
C ARG A 272 -6.94 2.67 34.62
N VAL A 273 -6.68 1.42 34.28
CA VAL A 273 -6.02 1.00 33.03
C VAL A 273 -6.81 -0.14 32.41
N ASP A 274 -7.24 0.04 31.16
CA ASP A 274 -7.95 -0.98 30.40
C ASP A 274 -7.01 -1.55 29.33
N ILE A 275 -6.79 -2.86 29.37
CA ILE A 275 -5.96 -3.62 28.43
C ILE A 275 -6.88 -4.51 27.62
N ILE A 276 -6.92 -4.28 26.31
CA ILE A 276 -7.97 -4.83 25.46
C ILE A 276 -7.32 -5.64 24.34
N PHE A 277 -7.75 -6.89 24.22
CA PHE A 277 -7.23 -7.84 23.24
C PHE A 277 -8.30 -8.23 22.21
N ASP A 278 -7.85 -8.56 21.00
CA ASP A 278 -8.68 -9.27 20.03
C ASP A 278 -9.18 -10.58 20.62
N GLN A 279 -10.37 -10.98 20.21
CA GLN A 279 -10.91 -12.31 20.39
C GLN A 279 -10.91 -13.04 19.05
N TYR A 280 -10.81 -14.37 19.11
CA TYR A 280 -10.64 -15.19 17.91
C TYR A 280 -11.77 -16.21 17.85
N PHE A 281 -12.75 -15.97 16.96
CA PHE A 281 -13.85 -16.87 16.69
C PHE A 281 -13.57 -17.70 15.43
N SER A 282 -14.22 -18.85 15.32
CA SER A 282 -14.28 -19.60 14.07
C SER A 282 -15.67 -20.22 13.91
N PRO A 283 -16.34 -20.08 12.75
CA PRO A 283 -15.88 -19.34 11.57
C PRO A 283 -15.91 -17.81 11.77
N SER A 284 -14.97 -17.10 11.17
CA SER A 284 -14.90 -15.63 11.19
C SER A 284 -14.69 -15.05 9.78
N ILE A 285 -15.23 -13.84 9.55
CA ILE A 285 -14.97 -13.05 8.34
C ILE A 285 -13.49 -12.63 8.20
N LYS A 286 -12.71 -12.71 9.29
CA LYS A 286 -11.27 -12.42 9.32
C LYS A 286 -10.41 -13.64 9.01
N ASP A 287 -10.99 -14.84 8.89
CA ASP A 287 -10.23 -16.08 8.64
C ASP A 287 -9.47 -16.05 7.31
N TYR A 288 -10.04 -15.42 6.28
CA TYR A 288 -9.37 -15.24 5.00
C TYR A 288 -8.09 -14.39 5.14
N GLU A 289 -8.19 -13.23 5.80
CA GLU A 289 -7.06 -12.32 6.02
C GLU A 289 -5.98 -12.95 6.94
N ARG A 290 -6.40 -13.68 7.97
CA ARG A 290 -5.51 -14.45 8.86
C ARG A 290 -4.73 -15.51 8.10
N THR A 291 -5.36 -16.18 7.14
CA THR A 291 -4.72 -17.17 6.26
C THR A 291 -3.63 -16.51 5.42
N LEU A 292 -3.92 -15.35 4.80
CA LEU A 292 -2.94 -14.60 4.01
C LEU A 292 -1.72 -14.15 4.84
N ARG A 293 -1.94 -13.78 6.11
CA ARG A 293 -0.88 -13.39 7.04
C ARG A 293 -0.06 -14.57 7.60
N CYS A 294 -0.40 -15.81 7.21
CA CYS A 294 0.20 -17.05 7.70
C CYS A 294 0.07 -17.20 9.23
N GLU A 295 -1.06 -16.75 9.80
CA GLU A 295 -1.30 -16.78 11.25
C GLU A 295 -1.85 -18.14 11.75
N MET A 296 -2.21 -19.02 10.82
CA MET A 296 -2.74 -20.36 11.09
C MET A 296 -1.62 -21.40 11.08
N ASN A 297 -0.98 -21.62 12.24
CA ASN A 297 -0.27 -22.87 12.52
C ASN A 297 -1.15 -23.71 13.45
N ASP A 298 -1.45 -24.95 13.05
CA ASP A 298 -2.32 -25.86 13.81
C ASP A 298 -1.66 -26.45 15.07
N LEU A 299 -0.42 -26.08 15.38
CA LEU A 299 0.26 -26.53 16.59
C LEU A 299 -0.25 -25.72 17.78
N ASP A 300 -0.96 -26.40 18.67
CA ASP A 300 -1.37 -25.83 19.96
C ASP A 300 -0.14 -25.33 20.73
N PHE A 301 -0.30 -24.17 21.36
CA PHE A 301 0.74 -23.50 22.14
C PHE A 301 0.31 -23.44 23.60
N LYS A 302 1.20 -23.81 24.52
CA LYS A 302 0.93 -23.76 25.97
C LYS A 302 2.03 -22.99 26.68
N ILE A 303 1.63 -22.03 27.50
CA ILE A 303 2.54 -21.31 28.40
C ILE A 303 2.45 -21.95 29.78
N THR A 304 3.57 -22.45 30.30
CA THR A 304 3.63 -23.22 31.56
C THR A 304 3.72 -22.34 32.80
N GLY A 305 4.06 -21.06 32.65
CA GLY A 305 4.16 -20.10 33.75
C GLY A 305 5.18 -18.98 33.51
N PRO A 306 5.34 -18.05 34.47
CA PRO A 306 6.16 -16.85 34.30
C PRO A 306 7.67 -17.16 34.15
N MET A 307 8.11 -18.33 34.60
CA MET A 307 9.50 -18.78 34.49
C MET A 307 9.85 -19.40 33.12
N GLN A 308 8.87 -19.56 32.22
CA GLN A 308 9.12 -20.10 30.89
C GLN A 308 10.06 -19.21 30.10
N VAL A 309 11.07 -19.81 29.46
CA VAL A 309 11.98 -19.08 28.57
C VAL A 309 11.19 -18.51 27.40
N ARG A 310 11.27 -17.19 27.22
CA ARG A 310 10.64 -16.51 26.10
C ARG A 310 11.14 -17.08 24.77
N PRO A 311 10.27 -17.29 23.77
CA PRO A 311 10.68 -17.68 22.43
C PRO A 311 11.81 -16.79 21.88
N VAL A 312 12.76 -17.40 21.17
CA VAL A 312 13.91 -16.70 20.58
C VAL A 312 13.47 -15.62 19.62
N ASP A 313 12.43 -15.89 18.83
CA ASP A 313 11.80 -14.92 17.92
C ASP A 313 10.35 -14.66 18.36
N PHE A 314 10.19 -13.83 19.39
CA PHE A 314 8.88 -13.48 19.95
C PHE A 314 7.95 -12.83 18.91
N ASN A 315 8.49 -12.04 17.98
CA ASN A 315 7.70 -11.39 16.93
C ASN A 315 7.11 -12.41 15.94
N LYS A 316 7.81 -13.52 15.70
CA LYS A 316 7.30 -14.62 14.90
C LYS A 316 6.16 -15.35 15.63
N GLU A 317 6.31 -15.62 16.93
CA GLU A 317 5.26 -16.29 17.71
C GLU A 317 4.02 -15.40 17.87
N LEU A 318 4.17 -14.08 17.97
CA LEU A 318 3.06 -13.12 17.95
C LEU A 318 2.23 -13.15 16.66
N LYS A 319 2.67 -13.84 15.59
CA LYS A 319 1.83 -14.08 14.41
C LYS A 319 0.96 -15.32 14.54
N ASN A 320 1.24 -16.22 15.48
CA ASN A 320 0.47 -17.45 15.66
C ASN A 320 -0.76 -17.19 16.55
N ILE A 321 -1.97 -17.46 16.05
CA ILE A 321 -3.21 -17.27 16.80
C ILE A 321 -3.20 -18.08 18.11
N LYS A 322 -2.77 -19.35 18.07
CA LYS A 322 -2.71 -20.21 19.27
C LYS A 322 -1.78 -19.65 20.34
N PHE A 323 -0.67 -19.03 19.91
CA PHE A 323 0.24 -18.33 20.83
C PHE A 323 -0.44 -17.10 21.44
N LYS A 324 -1.09 -16.26 20.62
CA LYS A 324 -1.81 -15.06 21.11
C LYS A 324 -2.87 -15.44 22.15
N GLN A 325 -3.69 -16.46 21.87
CA GLN A 325 -4.70 -16.97 22.80
C GLN A 325 -4.06 -17.44 24.11
N ALA A 326 -3.05 -18.32 24.04
CA ALA A 326 -2.36 -18.83 25.22
C ALA A 326 -1.66 -17.73 26.03
N PHE A 327 -1.13 -16.70 25.36
CA PHE A 327 -0.50 -15.54 25.98
C PHE A 327 -1.51 -14.70 26.77
N VAL A 328 -2.67 -14.40 26.19
CA VAL A 328 -3.71 -13.64 26.89
C VAL A 328 -4.28 -14.44 28.07
N THR A 329 -4.54 -15.74 27.90
CA THR A 329 -4.97 -16.61 29.02
C THR A 329 -3.93 -16.64 30.14
N PHE A 330 -2.64 -16.74 29.81
CA PHE A 330 -1.57 -16.65 30.80
C PHE A 330 -1.60 -15.32 31.56
N LEU A 331 -1.81 -14.18 30.89
CA LEU A 331 -1.92 -12.89 31.56
C LEU A 331 -3.13 -12.83 32.50
N ILE A 332 -4.29 -13.33 32.06
CA ILE A 332 -5.52 -13.39 32.89
C ILE A 332 -5.28 -14.18 34.19
N ASP A 333 -4.60 -15.31 34.11
CA ASP A 333 -4.36 -16.13 35.29
C ASP A 333 -3.21 -15.62 36.15
N HIS A 334 -2.11 -15.18 35.53
CA HIS A 334 -0.95 -14.68 36.26
C HIS A 334 -1.24 -13.38 37.00
N TRP A 335 -2.06 -12.49 36.43
CA TRP A 335 -2.42 -11.22 37.06
C TRP A 335 -3.32 -11.38 38.28
N ALA A 336 -3.96 -12.53 38.45
CA ALA A 336 -4.69 -12.88 39.68
C ALA A 336 -3.77 -13.35 40.83
N THR A 337 -2.47 -13.56 40.57
CA THR A 337 -1.53 -14.03 41.60
C THR A 337 -1.10 -12.91 42.53
N GLN A 338 -0.80 -13.26 43.77
CA GLN A 338 -0.44 -12.28 44.81
C GLN A 338 0.89 -11.57 44.54
N GLU A 339 1.76 -12.17 43.74
CA GLU A 339 3.03 -11.58 43.29
C GLU A 339 2.82 -10.30 42.45
N MET A 340 1.63 -10.11 41.88
CA MET A 340 1.28 -8.97 41.05
C MET A 340 0.75 -7.78 41.85
N ALA A 341 0.49 -7.93 43.16
CA ALA A 341 0.02 -6.85 44.03
C ALA A 341 0.89 -5.58 43.97
N PRO A 342 2.25 -5.65 43.97
CA PRO A 342 3.08 -4.46 43.87
C PRO A 342 3.01 -3.76 42.50
N LEU A 343 2.70 -4.50 41.43
CA LEU A 343 2.57 -3.93 40.08
C LEU A 343 1.21 -3.25 39.89
N ILE A 344 0.14 -3.89 40.39
CA ILE A 344 -1.22 -3.36 40.31
C ILE A 344 -1.36 -2.13 41.22
N GLY A 345 -0.86 -2.23 42.46
CA GLY A 345 -0.88 -1.12 43.41
C GLY A 345 -2.30 -0.58 43.65
N GLU A 346 -2.46 0.74 43.55
CA GLU A 346 -3.75 1.44 43.70
C GLU A 346 -4.53 1.55 42.38
N THR A 347 -3.99 1.03 41.27
CA THR A 347 -4.62 1.11 39.95
C THR A 347 -5.62 -0.04 39.77
N ILE A 348 -6.83 0.28 39.32
CA ILE A 348 -7.78 -0.71 38.83
C ILE A 348 -7.37 -1.12 37.41
N ILE A 349 -7.15 -2.40 37.18
CA ILE A 349 -6.84 -2.91 35.85
C ILE A 349 -8.01 -3.72 35.30
N ASN A 350 -8.52 -3.35 34.14
CA ASN A 350 -9.47 -4.16 33.39
C ASN A 350 -8.74 -4.85 32.22
N LEU A 351 -8.82 -6.17 32.13
CA LEU A 351 -8.30 -6.94 31.00
C LEU A 351 -9.48 -7.53 30.23
N SER A 352 -9.68 -7.08 28.99
CA SER A 352 -10.77 -7.51 28.11
C SER A 352 -10.26 -8.48 27.05
N TYR A 353 -10.81 -9.69 27.02
CA TYR A 353 -10.51 -10.72 26.04
C TYR A 353 -11.81 -11.46 25.63
N ASP A 354 -12.07 -12.64 26.18
CA ASP A 354 -13.34 -13.37 26.06
C ASP A 354 -14.41 -12.79 26.98
N LYS A 355 -13.97 -12.36 28.16
CA LYS A 355 -14.70 -11.54 29.12
C LYS A 355 -13.81 -10.40 29.59
N CYS A 356 -14.37 -9.48 30.36
CA CYS A 356 -13.58 -8.47 31.06
C CYS A 356 -13.30 -8.92 32.50
N TYR A 357 -12.01 -8.98 32.86
CA TYR A 357 -11.55 -9.30 34.22
C TYR A 357 -10.98 -8.05 34.87
N THR A 358 -11.51 -7.67 36.03
CA THR A 358 -11.05 -6.53 36.82
C THR A 358 -10.11 -7.01 37.93
N TYR A 359 -8.95 -6.37 38.05
CA TYR A 359 -7.94 -6.64 39.07
C TYR A 359 -7.77 -5.40 39.96
N LYS A 360 -7.82 -5.61 41.28
CA LYS A 360 -7.60 -4.59 42.31
C LYS A 360 -6.83 -5.20 43.48
N VAL A 361 -6.14 -4.36 44.25
CA VAL A 361 -5.45 -4.79 45.48
C VAL A 361 -6.22 -4.26 46.69
N GLU A 362 -6.71 -5.17 47.53
CA GLU A 362 -7.32 -4.85 48.81
C GLU A 362 -6.51 -5.54 49.92
N SER A 363 -6.04 -4.77 50.91
CA SER A 363 -5.22 -5.31 52.02
C SER A 363 -4.01 -6.16 51.58
N ASN A 364 -3.30 -5.73 50.53
CA ASN A 364 -2.20 -6.46 49.87
C ASN A 364 -2.58 -7.80 49.22
N VAL A 365 -3.87 -8.05 49.02
CA VAL A 365 -4.38 -9.22 48.31
C VAL A 365 -4.92 -8.79 46.96
N VAL A 366 -4.47 -9.44 45.89
CA VAL A 366 -5.04 -9.25 44.56
C VAL A 366 -6.39 -9.93 44.50
N ILE A 367 -7.42 -9.16 44.14
CA ILE A 367 -8.78 -9.62 43.88
C ILE A 367 -9.03 -9.53 42.38
N ARG A 368 -9.49 -10.64 41.79
CA ARG A 368 -9.99 -10.72 40.41
C ARG A 368 -11.50 -10.89 40.43
N GLU A 369 -12.21 -10.01 39.74
CA GLU A 369 -13.66 -10.06 39.53
C GLU A 369 -13.97 -10.08 38.03
N GLU A 370 -15.05 -10.77 37.63
CA GLU A 370 -15.54 -10.74 36.25
C GLU A 370 -16.51 -9.55 36.11
N ASN A 371 -16.21 -8.64 35.18
CA ASN A 371 -17.02 -7.46 34.92
C ASN A 371 -17.91 -7.69 33.70
N ASN A 372 -19.19 -7.98 33.95
CA ASN A 372 -20.16 -8.23 32.90
C ASN A 372 -20.49 -6.99 32.05
N ASP A 373 -20.42 -5.79 32.63
CA ASP A 373 -20.79 -4.56 31.92
C ASP A 373 -19.73 -4.12 30.91
N LEU A 374 -18.47 -4.51 31.13
CA LEU A 374 -17.35 -4.28 30.22
C LEU A 374 -17.04 -5.50 29.33
N SER A 375 -17.76 -6.61 29.49
CA SER A 375 -17.57 -7.81 28.66
C SER A 375 -18.17 -7.61 27.27
N CYS A 376 -17.39 -7.89 26.23
CA CYS A 376 -17.71 -7.61 24.83
C CYS A 376 -17.86 -8.90 24.02
N ASP A 377 -18.92 -9.67 24.28
CA ASP A 377 -19.04 -11.07 23.85
C ASP A 377 -18.98 -11.26 22.32
N ASP A 378 -19.60 -10.37 21.55
CA ASP A 378 -19.70 -10.45 20.08
C ASP A 378 -18.67 -9.57 19.35
N HIS A 379 -17.76 -8.94 20.09
CA HIS A 379 -16.69 -8.13 19.50
C HIS A 379 -15.48 -9.01 19.20
N GLU A 380 -15.08 -9.06 17.94
CA GLU A 380 -13.88 -9.82 17.54
C GLU A 380 -12.59 -9.00 17.70
N GLU A 381 -12.60 -7.73 17.29
CA GLU A 381 -11.41 -6.89 17.24
C GLU A 381 -11.33 -5.95 18.44
N ALA A 382 -10.10 -5.69 18.92
CA ALA A 382 -9.87 -4.79 20.05
C ALA A 382 -10.34 -3.35 19.78
N ASP A 383 -10.42 -2.94 18.51
CA ASP A 383 -10.80 -1.60 18.09
C ASP A 383 -12.18 -1.17 18.59
N THR A 384 -13.18 -2.01 18.41
CA THR A 384 -14.57 -1.79 18.84
C THR A 384 -14.73 -2.02 20.33
N LYS A 385 -13.97 -2.96 20.92
CA LYS A 385 -13.92 -3.17 22.38
C LYS A 385 -13.40 -1.94 23.12
N ILE A 386 -12.37 -1.27 22.58
CA ILE A 386 -11.86 -0.01 23.13
C ILE A 386 -13.00 1.02 23.22
N VAL A 387 -13.78 1.17 22.15
CA VAL A 387 -14.90 2.13 22.12
C VAL A 387 -15.99 1.72 23.11
N HIS A 388 -16.35 0.43 23.19
CA HIS A 388 -17.29 -0.07 24.21
C HIS A 388 -16.87 0.33 25.63
N HIS A 389 -15.62 0.05 26.00
CA HIS A 389 -15.07 0.37 27.31
C HIS A 389 -15.10 1.86 27.61
N VAL A 390 -14.76 2.70 26.62
CA VAL A 390 -14.77 4.16 26.75
C VAL A 390 -16.19 4.69 26.96
N CYS A 391 -17.17 4.19 26.20
CA CYS A 391 -18.57 4.59 26.34
C CYS A 391 -19.18 4.15 27.68
N LYS A 392 -18.65 3.10 28.31
CA LYS A 392 -19.06 2.60 29.64
C LYS A 392 -18.37 3.27 30.82
N ILE A 393 -17.58 4.31 30.60
CA ILE A 393 -17.04 5.11 31.69
C ILE A 393 -18.12 6.09 32.12
N ASP A 394 -18.76 5.77 33.23
CA ASP A 394 -19.62 6.70 33.95
C ASP A 394 -18.83 7.30 35.13
N ASN A 395 -18.57 8.60 35.06
CA ASN A 395 -17.90 9.33 36.13
C ASN A 395 -18.39 10.78 36.19
N ASP A 396 -18.87 11.19 37.36
CA ASP A 396 -19.34 12.56 37.62
C ASP A 396 -18.19 13.59 37.69
N VAL A 397 -16.94 13.13 37.69
CA VAL A 397 -15.75 13.99 37.74
C VAL A 397 -15.11 14.08 36.36
N ALA A 398 -14.71 15.30 35.98
CA ALA A 398 -13.96 15.57 34.75
C ALA A 398 -12.76 14.62 34.61
N THR A 399 -12.83 13.73 33.62
CA THR A 399 -11.90 12.62 33.46
C THR A 399 -11.26 12.67 32.08
N ASN A 400 -9.92 12.63 32.05
CA ASN A 400 -9.16 12.52 30.81
C ASN A 400 -8.93 11.04 30.48
N ILE A 401 -9.37 10.62 29.31
CA ILE A 401 -9.16 9.27 28.80
C ILE A 401 -8.07 9.32 27.73
N LEU A 402 -7.03 8.49 27.88
CA LEU A 402 -5.96 8.36 26.89
C LEU A 402 -6.02 6.97 26.24
N ILE A 403 -6.49 6.93 25.00
CA ILE A 403 -6.48 5.74 24.15
C ILE A 403 -5.09 5.57 23.56
N LYS A 404 -4.47 4.40 23.76
CA LYS A 404 -3.18 4.05 23.16
C LYS A 404 -3.38 2.97 22.10
N SER A 405 -3.48 3.38 20.85
CA SER A 405 -3.57 2.47 19.71
C SER A 405 -2.80 3.04 18.52
N CYS A 406 -2.09 2.16 17.79
CA CYS A 406 -1.47 2.52 16.51
C CYS A 406 -2.43 2.36 15.32
N ASP A 407 -3.61 1.77 15.55
CA ASP A 407 -4.60 1.52 14.51
C ASP A 407 -5.48 2.75 14.29
N THR A 408 -5.63 3.15 13.03
CA THR A 408 -6.45 4.30 12.64
C THR A 408 -7.94 4.01 12.74
N ASP A 409 -8.35 2.74 12.72
CA ASP A 409 -9.77 2.38 12.77
C ASP A 409 -10.39 2.81 14.11
N VAL A 410 -9.63 2.72 15.21
CA VAL A 410 -10.05 3.21 16.55
C VAL A 410 -10.39 4.70 16.53
N LEU A 411 -9.64 5.52 15.79
CA LEU A 411 -9.92 6.96 15.67
C LEU A 411 -11.30 7.19 15.06
N VAL A 412 -11.58 6.50 13.94
CA VAL A 412 -12.81 6.69 13.16
C VAL A 412 -14.02 6.13 13.93
N ILE A 413 -13.89 4.94 14.51
CA ILE A 413 -14.96 4.31 15.29
C ILE A 413 -15.27 5.14 16.53
N MET A 414 -14.25 5.65 17.25
CA MET A 414 -14.47 6.51 18.42
C MET A 414 -15.18 7.81 18.03
N LEU A 415 -14.73 8.50 16.98
CA LEU A 415 -15.41 9.71 16.49
C LEU A 415 -16.89 9.46 16.16
N GLY A 416 -17.19 8.30 15.57
CA GLY A 416 -18.57 7.90 15.23
C GLY A 416 -19.43 7.44 16.41
N ASN A 417 -18.88 7.36 17.63
CA ASN A 417 -19.60 6.96 18.85
C ASN A 417 -19.47 8.02 19.98
N MET A 418 -18.99 9.24 19.68
CA MET A 418 -18.81 10.30 20.68
C MET A 418 -20.13 10.73 21.35
N ASP A 419 -21.25 10.57 20.66
CA ASP A 419 -22.62 10.83 21.13
C ASP A 419 -23.18 9.74 22.05
N HIS A 420 -22.45 8.63 22.22
CA HIS A 420 -22.81 7.52 23.10
C HIS A 420 -21.99 7.47 24.39
N LEU A 421 -21.22 8.54 24.69
CA LEU A 421 -20.58 8.68 25.99
C LEU A 421 -21.64 8.88 27.07
N GLU A 422 -21.56 8.11 28.17
CA GLU A 422 -22.51 8.22 29.28
C GLU A 422 -22.35 9.53 30.08
N CYS A 423 -21.24 10.26 29.91
CA CYS A 423 -20.96 11.50 30.62
C CYS A 423 -20.25 12.57 29.77
N ASP A 424 -20.78 13.81 29.82
CA ASP A 424 -20.21 14.99 29.14
C ASP A 424 -18.89 15.49 29.76
N SER A 425 -18.52 14.99 30.95
CA SER A 425 -17.30 15.39 31.64
C SER A 425 -16.04 14.68 31.12
N LEU A 426 -16.19 13.77 30.16
CA LEU A 426 -15.11 13.00 29.57
C LEU A 426 -14.38 13.77 28.46
N SER A 427 -13.06 13.86 28.60
CA SER A 427 -12.17 14.38 27.55
C SER A 427 -11.35 13.25 26.95
N ILE A 428 -11.57 12.96 25.66
CA ILE A 428 -10.97 11.82 24.98
C ILE A 428 -9.73 12.26 24.21
N TYR A 429 -8.64 11.56 24.45
CA TYR A 429 -7.36 11.74 23.78
C TYR A 429 -6.89 10.42 23.18
N MET A 430 -6.21 10.49 22.03
CA MET A 430 -5.58 9.32 21.41
C MET A 430 -4.10 9.57 21.17
N GLU A 431 -3.26 8.70 21.69
CA GLU A 431 -1.83 8.66 21.33
C GLU A 431 -1.68 7.92 20.00
N TYR A 432 -1.08 8.58 19.01
CA TYR A 432 -0.85 8.04 17.68
C TYR A 432 0.61 8.23 17.24
N GLY A 433 1.16 7.24 16.53
CA GLY A 433 2.51 7.26 15.96
C GLY A 433 3.59 6.59 16.83
N ASN A 434 4.72 6.23 16.21
CA ASN A 434 5.82 5.52 16.88
C ASN A 434 6.99 6.43 17.23
N ASN A 435 7.65 6.16 18.37
CA ASN A 435 8.89 6.80 18.84
C ASN A 435 8.80 8.35 18.80
N ASN A 436 9.75 9.01 18.12
CA ASN A 436 9.84 10.47 18.04
C ASN A 436 8.71 11.14 17.23
N LYS A 437 7.74 10.38 16.72
CA LYS A 437 6.55 10.88 16.02
C LYS A 437 5.25 10.69 16.81
N LYS A 438 5.33 10.30 18.09
CA LYS A 438 4.17 10.23 18.98
C LYS A 438 3.48 11.59 19.04
N ARG A 439 2.17 11.59 18.83
CA ARG A 439 1.29 12.75 18.92
C ARG A 439 0.11 12.36 19.79
N ILE A 440 -0.42 13.32 20.53
CA ILE A 440 -1.68 13.17 21.24
C ILE A 440 -2.71 13.99 20.47
N LEU A 441 -3.76 13.33 20.00
CA LEU A 441 -4.90 13.94 19.34
C LEU A 441 -5.99 14.16 20.37
N ASN A 442 -6.57 15.36 20.42
CA ASN A 442 -7.77 15.63 21.21
C ASN A 442 -8.99 15.28 20.36
N LEU A 443 -9.58 14.12 20.63
CA LEU A 443 -10.73 13.58 19.91
C LEU A 443 -11.99 14.39 20.20
N SER A 444 -12.19 14.83 21.45
CA SER A 444 -13.33 15.66 21.84
C SER A 444 -13.36 17.01 21.12
N GLN A 445 -12.19 17.63 20.93
CA GLN A 445 -12.10 18.86 20.14
C GLN A 445 -12.31 18.58 18.65
N LEU A 446 -11.72 17.49 18.14
CA LEU A 446 -11.83 17.13 16.74
C LEU A 446 -13.28 16.82 16.33
N SER A 447 -14.07 16.15 17.18
CA SER A 447 -15.48 15.87 16.91
C SER A 447 -16.33 17.14 16.81
N ILE A 448 -15.95 18.21 17.53
CA ILE A 448 -16.60 19.52 17.44
C ILE A 448 -16.15 20.28 16.18
N GLU A 449 -14.87 20.18 15.83
CA GLU A 449 -14.26 20.89 14.69
C GLU A 449 -14.58 20.27 13.32
N LEU A 450 -14.91 18.98 13.27
CA LEU A 450 -15.37 18.31 12.05
C LEU A 450 -16.71 18.93 11.61
N GLY A 451 -16.60 20.00 10.81
CA GLY A 451 -17.68 20.87 10.37
C GLY A 451 -18.65 20.24 9.34
N PRO A 452 -19.57 21.04 8.77
CA PRO A 452 -20.70 20.52 8.01
C PRO A 452 -20.32 19.83 6.70
N LYS A 453 -21.19 18.90 6.33
CA LYS A 453 -21.08 17.87 5.29
C LYS A 453 -20.85 18.46 3.89
N GLU A 454 -19.72 18.13 3.23
CA GLU A 454 -19.47 18.53 1.83
C GLU A 454 -20.46 17.91 0.82
N ASN A 455 -21.11 16.79 1.19
CA ASN A 455 -22.22 16.18 0.45
C ASN A 455 -23.16 15.47 1.44
N GLU A 456 -24.23 16.16 1.81
CA GLU A 456 -25.15 15.71 2.87
C GLU A 456 -25.83 14.37 2.52
N ASP A 457 -26.19 14.16 1.25
CA ASP A 457 -26.88 12.94 0.80
C ASP A 457 -26.01 11.68 0.95
N TYR A 458 -24.77 11.70 0.46
CA TYR A 458 -23.87 10.54 0.58
C TYR A 458 -23.49 10.27 2.03
N GLN A 459 -23.23 11.31 2.81
CA GLN A 459 -22.87 11.15 4.21
C GLN A 459 -24.04 10.60 5.03
N ASN A 460 -25.26 11.09 4.79
CA ASN A 460 -26.47 10.54 5.41
C ASN A 460 -26.64 9.07 5.04
N ALA A 461 -26.48 8.73 3.76
CA ALA A 461 -26.60 7.34 3.33
C ALA A 461 -25.57 6.42 3.99
N PHE A 462 -24.32 6.85 4.11
CA PHE A 462 -23.28 6.07 4.78
C PHE A 462 -23.50 5.96 6.29
N THR A 463 -23.95 7.03 6.96
CA THR A 463 -24.34 6.99 8.38
C THR A 463 -25.51 6.03 8.61
N ASN A 464 -26.51 6.06 7.73
CA ASN A 464 -27.70 5.23 7.83
C ASN A 464 -27.44 3.78 7.44
N LEU A 465 -26.43 3.50 6.59
CA LEU A 465 -26.12 2.16 6.10
C LEU A 465 -25.98 1.13 7.24
N GLY A 466 -25.36 1.52 8.36
CA GLY A 466 -25.19 0.67 9.55
C GLY A 466 -26.50 0.27 10.24
N THR A 467 -27.57 1.08 10.13
CA THR A 467 -28.91 0.77 10.70
C THR A 467 -29.97 0.49 9.64
N ALA A 468 -29.65 0.56 8.35
CA ALA A 468 -30.63 0.45 7.27
C ALA A 468 -31.35 -0.91 7.22
N HIS A 469 -30.77 -1.95 7.83
CA HIS A 469 -31.40 -3.24 8.03
C HIS A 469 -32.51 -3.24 9.10
N ILE A 470 -32.45 -2.30 10.06
CA ILE A 470 -33.43 -2.13 11.14
C ILE A 470 -34.52 -1.16 10.72
N THR A 471 -34.14 -0.05 10.08
CA THR A 471 -35.07 1.01 9.65
C THR A 471 -35.83 0.67 8.37
N GLY A 472 -35.43 -0.39 7.66
CA GLY A 472 -36.04 -0.80 6.40
C GLY A 472 -35.61 0.02 5.18
N CYS A 473 -34.75 1.03 5.34
CA CYS A 473 -34.32 1.92 4.25
C CYS A 473 -33.18 1.35 3.36
N ARG A 474 -32.85 0.06 3.51
CA ARG A 474 -31.71 -0.59 2.82
C ARG A 474 -31.66 -0.28 1.32
N ASN A 475 -32.80 -0.38 0.63
CA ASN A 475 -32.84 -0.18 -0.83
C ASN A 475 -32.55 1.28 -1.20
N GLU A 476 -33.07 2.25 -0.45
CA GLU A 476 -32.83 3.67 -0.69
C GLU A 476 -31.35 4.01 -0.48
N GLU A 477 -30.74 3.54 0.61
CA GLU A 477 -29.32 3.80 0.89
C GLU A 477 -28.40 3.12 -0.13
N PHE A 478 -28.80 1.97 -0.66
CA PHE A 478 -28.05 1.28 -1.71
C PHE A 478 -28.09 2.05 -3.03
N LEU A 479 -29.21 2.69 -3.39
CA LEU A 479 -29.31 3.53 -4.58
C LEU A 479 -28.41 4.76 -4.47
N VAL A 480 -28.39 5.42 -3.31
CA VAL A 480 -27.52 6.57 -3.06
C VAL A 480 -26.04 6.15 -3.09
N SER A 481 -25.72 4.99 -2.50
CA SER A 481 -24.37 4.41 -2.54
C SER A 481 -23.94 4.01 -3.96
N GLU A 482 -24.86 3.49 -4.79
CA GLU A 482 -24.59 3.17 -6.20
C GLU A 482 -24.21 4.42 -7.00
N LYS A 483 -24.94 5.51 -6.80
CA LYS A 483 -24.62 6.82 -7.40
C LYS A 483 -23.24 7.30 -6.97
N PHE A 484 -22.90 7.21 -5.68
CA PHE A 484 -21.56 7.56 -5.19
C PHE A 484 -20.46 6.76 -5.90
N VAL A 485 -20.64 5.45 -6.08
CA VAL A 485 -19.65 4.63 -6.80
C VAL A 485 -19.53 5.07 -8.25
N CYS A 486 -20.62 5.44 -8.93
CA CYS A 486 -20.55 6.01 -10.28
C CYS A 486 -19.67 7.29 -10.30
N GLU A 487 -19.85 8.18 -9.32
CA GLU A 487 -19.03 9.40 -9.19
C GLU A 487 -17.55 9.11 -8.92
N MET A 488 -17.24 8.10 -8.08
CA MET A 488 -15.86 7.66 -7.83
C MET A 488 -15.14 7.25 -9.11
N TYR A 489 -15.86 6.66 -10.07
CA TYR A 489 -15.32 6.26 -11.37
C TYR A 489 -15.38 7.38 -12.43
N GLY A 490 -15.80 8.58 -12.05
CA GLY A 490 -15.81 9.79 -12.88
C GLY A 490 -17.14 10.12 -13.54
N PHE A 491 -18.23 9.40 -13.23
CA PHE A 491 -19.53 9.55 -13.87
C PHE A 491 -20.53 10.31 -12.97
N LYS A 492 -20.40 11.64 -12.92
CA LYS A 492 -21.18 12.51 -12.02
C LYS A 492 -22.69 12.55 -12.26
N ASN A 493 -23.13 12.18 -13.47
CA ASN A 493 -24.54 12.25 -13.87
C ASN A 493 -25.20 10.87 -13.99
N LEU A 494 -24.48 9.79 -13.66
CA LEU A 494 -25.00 8.44 -13.71
C LEU A 494 -25.32 7.93 -12.30
N ALA A 495 -26.46 7.27 -12.18
CA ALA A 495 -26.90 6.61 -10.94
C ALA A 495 -26.96 5.08 -11.08
N ASP A 496 -26.76 4.54 -12.28
CA ASP A 496 -26.74 3.10 -12.53
C ASP A 496 -25.32 2.65 -12.91
N ILE A 497 -24.78 1.72 -12.11
CA ILE A 497 -23.39 1.29 -12.22
C ILE A 497 -23.12 0.47 -13.47
N ASN A 498 -24.11 -0.28 -13.97
CA ASN A 498 -23.97 -1.05 -15.21
C ASN A 498 -23.92 -0.13 -16.43
N THR A 499 -24.68 0.96 -16.42
CA THR A 499 -24.60 2.02 -17.42
C THR A 499 -23.23 2.68 -17.40
N ALA A 500 -22.72 3.06 -16.22
CA ALA A 500 -21.37 3.60 -16.06
C ALA A 500 -20.29 2.60 -16.55
N ARG A 501 -20.47 1.31 -16.28
CA ARG A 501 -19.59 0.25 -16.74
C ARG A 501 -19.59 0.11 -18.26
N PHE A 502 -20.75 0.19 -18.90
CA PHE A 502 -20.88 0.17 -20.36
C PHE A 502 -20.23 1.41 -21.00
N GLU A 503 -20.49 2.62 -20.48
CA GLU A 503 -19.84 3.84 -20.99
C GLU A 503 -18.31 3.79 -20.82
N LYS A 504 -17.82 3.26 -19.68
CA LYS A 504 -16.40 3.05 -19.45
C LYS A 504 -15.80 2.07 -20.47
N PHE A 505 -16.53 1.01 -20.80
CA PHE A 505 -16.13 0.05 -21.83
C PHE A 505 -16.06 0.74 -23.22
N CYS A 506 -17.12 1.41 -23.64
CA CYS A 506 -17.18 2.11 -24.92
C CYS A 506 -16.09 3.17 -25.07
N SER A 507 -15.87 4.00 -24.04
CA SER A 507 -14.82 5.02 -24.04
C SER A 507 -13.41 4.42 -24.07
N THR A 508 -13.15 3.35 -23.32
CA THR A 508 -11.85 2.66 -23.30
C THR A 508 -11.50 2.10 -24.67
N TYR A 509 -12.50 1.60 -25.41
CA TYR A 509 -12.29 0.96 -26.71
C TYR A 509 -12.65 1.84 -27.92
N LYS A 510 -12.98 3.11 -27.67
CA LYS A 510 -13.33 4.11 -28.69
C LYS A 510 -14.42 3.59 -29.64
N ALA A 511 -15.48 3.04 -29.08
CA ALA A 511 -16.69 2.78 -29.86
C ALA A 511 -17.34 4.13 -30.20
N ASP A 512 -17.71 4.33 -31.46
CA ASP A 512 -18.28 5.60 -31.92
C ASP A 512 -19.79 5.68 -31.59
N ASN A 513 -20.46 4.52 -31.48
CA ASN A 513 -21.88 4.39 -31.10
C ASN A 513 -22.09 3.15 -30.20
N PRO A 514 -22.93 3.22 -29.14
CA PRO A 514 -23.43 2.05 -28.39
C PRO A 514 -23.90 0.85 -29.23
N ASP A 515 -24.47 1.10 -30.40
CA ASP A 515 -25.03 0.07 -31.28
C ASP A 515 -24.04 -0.44 -32.36
N GLU A 516 -22.79 0.00 -32.33
CA GLU A 516 -21.77 -0.44 -33.28
C GLU A 516 -21.42 -1.94 -33.05
N PRO A 517 -21.49 -2.79 -34.08
CA PRO A 517 -21.00 -4.16 -34.00
C PRO A 517 -19.52 -4.15 -33.60
N PHE A 518 -19.19 -4.89 -32.54
CA PHE A 518 -17.86 -4.85 -31.98
C PHE A 518 -16.86 -5.66 -32.84
N GLU A 519 -16.32 -5.05 -33.91
CA GLU A 519 -15.46 -5.72 -34.89
C GLU A 519 -13.94 -5.64 -34.57
N LYS A 520 -13.56 -4.88 -33.53
CA LYS A 520 -12.15 -4.68 -33.16
C LYS A 520 -11.56 -5.94 -32.52
N ARG A 521 -10.55 -6.55 -33.16
CA ARG A 521 -9.76 -7.65 -32.57
C ARG A 521 -8.94 -7.17 -31.37
N PHE A 522 -9.32 -7.61 -30.17
CA PHE A 522 -8.58 -7.31 -28.94
C PHE A 522 -7.29 -8.13 -28.82
N LYS A 523 -6.21 -7.46 -28.41
CA LYS A 523 -4.96 -8.14 -28.00
C LYS A 523 -4.85 -8.36 -26.49
N ASN A 524 -5.45 -7.49 -25.67
CA ASN A 524 -5.51 -7.54 -24.20
C ASN A 524 -6.76 -6.79 -23.71
N TYR A 525 -7.43 -7.31 -22.69
CA TYR A 525 -8.57 -6.70 -21.98
C TYR A 525 -8.25 -6.61 -20.49
N ASP A 526 -8.28 -5.41 -19.91
CA ASP A 526 -8.07 -5.20 -18.46
C ASP A 526 -9.39 -4.83 -17.79
N ALA A 527 -10.01 -5.82 -17.15
CA ALA A 527 -11.28 -5.70 -16.46
C ALA A 527 -11.22 -4.80 -15.22
N SER A 528 -10.03 -4.55 -14.64
CA SER A 528 -9.91 -3.80 -13.38
C SER A 528 -10.20 -2.31 -13.51
N ASN A 529 -10.25 -1.78 -14.73
CA ASN A 529 -10.58 -0.37 -15.00
C ASN A 529 -12.10 -0.10 -15.06
N LEU A 530 -12.91 -1.16 -14.98
CA LEU A 530 -14.37 -1.05 -14.99
C LEU A 530 -14.90 -0.92 -13.55
N PRO A 531 -15.95 -0.12 -13.33
CA PRO A 531 -16.72 -0.18 -12.09
C PRO A 531 -17.28 -1.59 -11.86
N PRO A 532 -17.52 -2.03 -10.61
CA PRO A 532 -18.14 -3.33 -10.35
C PRO A 532 -19.49 -3.46 -11.07
N CYS A 533 -19.89 -4.68 -11.44
CA CYS A 533 -21.26 -4.84 -11.94
C CYS A 533 -22.27 -4.68 -10.80
N LYS A 534 -23.53 -4.42 -11.13
CA LYS A 534 -24.59 -4.18 -10.13
C LYS A 534 -24.76 -5.34 -9.14
N ALA A 535 -24.64 -6.58 -9.61
CA ALA A 535 -24.74 -7.75 -8.75
C ALA A 535 -23.57 -7.85 -7.75
N GLU A 536 -22.35 -7.55 -8.19
CA GLU A 536 -21.16 -7.49 -7.32
C GLU A 536 -21.24 -6.35 -6.32
N LEU A 537 -21.65 -5.15 -6.78
CA LEU A 537 -21.81 -3.98 -5.93
C LEU A 537 -22.84 -4.23 -4.83
N LYS A 538 -23.96 -4.89 -5.13
CA LYS A 538 -24.96 -5.25 -4.13
C LYS A 538 -24.37 -6.11 -3.01
N GLN A 539 -23.59 -7.15 -3.35
CA GLN A 539 -22.94 -7.99 -2.34
C GLN A 539 -21.88 -7.21 -1.55
N GLN A 540 -21.17 -6.29 -2.21
CA GLN A 540 -20.22 -5.41 -1.53
C GLN A 540 -20.92 -4.49 -0.51
N LEU A 541 -22.04 -3.88 -0.88
CA LEU A 541 -22.82 -3.02 0.03
C LEU A 541 -23.41 -3.79 1.21
N LEU A 542 -23.81 -5.05 1.00
CA LEU A 542 -24.23 -5.94 2.08
C LEU A 542 -23.08 -6.20 3.08
N ARG A 543 -21.87 -6.48 2.57
CA ARG A 543 -20.68 -6.65 3.43
C ARG A 543 -20.34 -5.36 4.17
N THR A 544 -20.40 -4.23 3.48
CA THR A 544 -20.17 -2.91 4.09
C THR A 544 -21.18 -2.63 5.19
N GLN A 545 -22.47 -2.90 4.96
CA GLN A 545 -23.52 -2.77 5.97
C GLN A 545 -23.26 -3.65 7.21
N TYR A 546 -22.80 -4.88 7.02
CA TYR A 546 -22.43 -5.75 8.13
C TYR A 546 -21.35 -5.10 9.01
N ILE A 547 -20.23 -4.67 8.42
CA ILE A 547 -19.13 -4.05 9.16
C ILE A 547 -19.55 -2.72 9.80
N THR A 548 -20.23 -1.85 9.06
CA THR A 548 -20.65 -0.54 9.59
C THR A 548 -21.70 -0.66 10.68
N SER A 549 -22.53 -1.72 10.67
CA SER A 549 -23.43 -2.01 11.79
C SER A 549 -22.65 -2.29 13.07
N ILE A 550 -21.52 -3.01 12.99
CA ILE A 550 -20.66 -3.30 14.15
C ILE A 550 -19.98 -2.02 14.63
N TRP A 551 -19.35 -1.26 13.72
CA TRP A 551 -18.59 -0.05 14.07
C TRP A 551 -19.48 1.05 14.65
N ARG A 552 -20.66 1.27 14.07
CA ARG A 552 -21.60 2.29 14.56
C ARG A 552 -22.16 1.96 15.94
N ASN A 553 -22.32 0.67 16.23
CA ASN A 553 -22.89 0.21 17.50
C ASN A 553 -21.80 -0.28 18.46
N ALA A 554 -20.55 0.18 18.30
CA ALA A 554 -19.43 -0.29 19.10
C ALA A 554 -19.59 0.00 20.61
N HIS A 555 -20.44 0.95 20.98
CA HIS A 555 -20.85 1.22 22.37
C HIS A 555 -21.73 0.12 23.00
N LEU A 556 -22.36 -0.75 22.21
CA LEU A 556 -23.20 -1.86 22.70
C LEU A 556 -22.35 -3.08 23.01
N ARG A 557 -22.83 -3.98 23.89
CA ARG A 557 -22.19 -5.29 24.15
C ARG A 557 -22.35 -6.27 22.97
N PHE A 558 -23.46 -6.14 22.25
CA PHE A 558 -23.81 -6.91 21.07
C PHE A 558 -24.01 -5.93 19.90
N PRO A 559 -22.96 -5.67 19.10
CA PRO A 559 -22.95 -4.52 18.19
C PRO A 559 -23.76 -4.76 16.90
N SER A 560 -24.06 -6.01 16.55
CA SER A 560 -24.88 -6.30 15.36
C SER A 560 -25.76 -7.52 15.54
N THR A 561 -26.94 -7.49 14.93
CA THR A 561 -27.85 -8.65 14.80
C THR A 561 -27.73 -9.32 13.42
N LEU A 562 -26.88 -8.78 12.55
CA LEU A 562 -26.66 -9.30 11.22
C LEU A 562 -25.81 -10.57 11.27
N ALA A 563 -26.11 -11.51 10.38
CA ALA A 563 -25.30 -12.70 10.18
C ALA A 563 -24.47 -12.54 8.89
N PRO A 564 -23.18 -12.92 8.86
CA PRO A 564 -22.36 -12.82 7.65
C PRO A 564 -23.00 -13.51 6.44
N THR A 565 -23.61 -14.69 6.64
CA THR A 565 -24.24 -15.50 5.59
C THR A 565 -25.42 -14.84 4.88
N ARG A 566 -25.99 -13.78 5.46
CA ARG A 566 -27.06 -12.98 4.84
C ARG A 566 -26.57 -11.63 4.33
N ASN A 567 -25.26 -11.37 4.41
CA ASN A 567 -24.67 -10.07 4.12
C ASN A 567 -23.40 -10.19 3.26
N GLY A 568 -23.42 -11.08 2.26
CA GLY A 568 -22.36 -11.15 1.25
C GLY A 568 -21.20 -12.09 1.56
N TRP A 569 -21.42 -13.05 2.48
CA TRP A 569 -20.56 -14.21 2.68
C TRP A 569 -21.34 -15.51 2.55
N ASP A 570 -20.67 -16.59 2.20
CA ASP A 570 -21.19 -17.95 2.23
C ASP A 570 -20.37 -18.82 3.18
N LEU A 571 -21.03 -19.75 3.87
CA LEU A 571 -20.35 -20.73 4.71
C LEU A 571 -20.00 -21.96 3.88
N GLN A 572 -18.72 -22.13 3.55
CA GLN A 572 -18.22 -23.28 2.80
C GLN A 572 -17.11 -23.98 3.59
N ASN A 573 -17.22 -25.29 3.79
CA ASN A 573 -16.22 -26.11 4.50
C ASN A 573 -15.85 -25.55 5.89
N GLY A 574 -16.82 -24.98 6.62
CA GLY A 574 -16.58 -24.37 7.93
C GLY A 574 -15.83 -23.04 7.90
N LYS A 575 -15.72 -22.39 6.74
CA LYS A 575 -15.12 -21.05 6.57
C LYS A 575 -16.09 -20.11 5.86
N LEU A 576 -16.02 -18.83 6.21
CA LEU A 576 -16.76 -17.79 5.51
C LEU A 576 -15.97 -17.33 4.30
N GLU A 577 -16.53 -17.51 3.11
CA GLU A 577 -15.97 -17.03 1.84
C GLU A 577 -16.82 -15.90 1.28
N PHE A 578 -16.24 -15.04 0.44
CA PHE A 578 -17.00 -13.95 -0.18
C PHE A 578 -18.02 -14.50 -1.17
N TYR A 579 -19.30 -14.13 -0.96
CA TYR A 579 -20.33 -14.31 -1.96
C TYR A 579 -20.25 -13.13 -2.93
N TRP A 580 -19.59 -13.33 -4.08
CA TRP A 580 -19.20 -12.23 -4.96
C TRP A 580 -20.38 -11.58 -5.68
N PHE A 581 -21.31 -12.37 -6.20
CA PHE A 581 -22.51 -11.91 -6.89
C PHE A 581 -23.56 -13.02 -6.89
N GLU A 582 -24.80 -12.65 -7.19
CA GLU A 582 -25.90 -13.58 -7.34
C GLU A 582 -26.26 -13.77 -8.82
N GLY A 583 -26.45 -15.03 -9.23
CA GLY A 583 -26.69 -15.43 -10.61
C GLY A 583 -25.51 -16.17 -11.25
N ASP A 584 -25.68 -16.58 -12.50
CA ASP A 584 -24.65 -17.31 -13.24
C ASP A 584 -23.51 -16.37 -13.69
N CYS A 585 -22.26 -16.84 -13.56
CA CYS A 585 -21.07 -16.09 -13.99
C CYS A 585 -21.04 -15.85 -15.50
N MET A 586 -21.67 -16.75 -16.27
CA MET A 586 -21.81 -16.66 -17.72
C MET A 586 -23.23 -17.03 -18.11
N PRO A 587 -23.76 -16.47 -19.22
CA PRO A 587 -25.01 -16.95 -19.81
C PRO A 587 -24.93 -18.46 -20.06
N PRO A 588 -25.98 -19.25 -19.75
CA PRO A 588 -26.00 -20.70 -19.98
C PRO A 588 -25.73 -21.08 -21.44
N SER A 589 -26.10 -20.22 -22.38
CA SER A 589 -25.79 -20.35 -23.79
C SER A 589 -25.44 -19.00 -24.45
N VAL A 590 -24.78 -19.06 -25.61
CA VAL A 590 -24.52 -17.87 -26.44
C VAL A 590 -25.82 -17.19 -26.88
N MET A 591 -26.91 -17.96 -27.04
CA MET A 591 -28.21 -17.41 -27.41
C MET A 591 -28.80 -16.55 -26.31
N ASP A 592 -28.53 -16.86 -25.04
CA ASP A 592 -28.98 -16.06 -23.89
C ASP A 592 -28.24 -14.70 -23.80
N ALA A 593 -27.11 -14.55 -24.50
CA ALA A 593 -26.37 -13.29 -24.59
C ALA A 593 -26.86 -12.40 -25.75
N LEU A 594 -27.62 -12.94 -26.70
CA LEU A 594 -28.16 -12.22 -27.84
C LEU A 594 -29.57 -11.72 -27.49
N LYS A 595 -29.72 -10.41 -27.22
CA LYS A 595 -31.08 -9.84 -27.16
C LYS A 595 -31.73 -9.97 -28.54
N ALA A 596 -32.94 -10.54 -28.59
CA ALA A 596 -33.75 -10.50 -29.79
C ALA A 596 -34.02 -9.03 -30.16
N ASN A 597 -33.57 -8.60 -31.33
CA ASN A 597 -33.99 -7.32 -31.90
C ASN A 597 -35.48 -7.42 -32.24
N GLU A 598 -36.35 -6.96 -31.35
CA GLU A 598 -37.76 -6.68 -31.67
C GLU A 598 -37.88 -5.43 -32.57
N ALA A 599 -37.22 -5.45 -33.72
CA ALA A 599 -37.43 -4.50 -34.80
C ALA A 599 -36.69 -4.97 -36.05
N GLN A 600 -37.30 -5.89 -36.81
CA GLN A 600 -37.25 -5.98 -38.28
C GLN A 600 -37.94 -7.28 -38.74
N ASN A 601 -39.23 -7.43 -38.44
CA ASN A 601 -40.10 -8.20 -39.33
C ASN A 601 -40.46 -7.27 -40.49
N THR A 602 -39.63 -7.29 -41.53
CA THR A 602 -40.00 -6.75 -42.84
C THR A 602 -39.39 -7.66 -43.91
N THR A 603 -40.20 -8.62 -44.32
CA THR A 603 -40.28 -9.22 -45.65
C THR A 603 -38.97 -9.26 -46.44
N ILE A 604 -38.17 -10.31 -46.26
CA ILE A 604 -37.23 -10.74 -47.29
C ILE A 604 -38.05 -11.58 -48.28
N SER A 605 -38.39 -10.93 -49.38
CA SER A 605 -38.87 -11.59 -50.59
C SER A 605 -37.74 -12.40 -51.20
N GLU A 606 -38.16 -13.50 -51.81
CA GLU A 606 -37.45 -14.41 -52.70
C GLU A 606 -36.32 -13.72 -53.47
N ASP A 607 -35.10 -14.20 -53.28
CA ASP A 607 -34.09 -14.42 -54.33
C ASP A 607 -32.78 -14.81 -53.65
N LEU A 608 -32.47 -16.12 -53.66
CA LEU A 608 -31.12 -16.72 -53.62
C LEU A 608 -31.28 -18.25 -53.70
N GLU A 609 -31.78 -18.72 -54.85
CA GLU A 609 -31.42 -20.06 -55.35
C GLU A 609 -30.04 -19.98 -56.03
N GLU A 610 -29.32 -21.11 -56.03
CA GLU A 610 -27.97 -21.36 -56.60
C GLU A 610 -26.81 -20.78 -55.77
N VAL A 611 -25.89 -21.55 -55.18
CA VAL A 611 -25.13 -22.69 -55.72
C VAL A 611 -24.66 -23.56 -54.55
N ILE A 612 -25.11 -24.82 -54.49
CA ILE A 612 -24.43 -25.88 -53.73
C ILE A 612 -23.69 -26.73 -54.75
N ALA A 613 -22.36 -26.67 -54.75
CA ALA A 613 -21.52 -27.65 -55.42
C ALA A 613 -20.84 -28.49 -54.34
N GLU A 614 -21.29 -29.74 -54.20
CA GLU A 614 -20.61 -30.78 -53.42
C GLU A 614 -19.28 -31.18 -54.10
N PRO A 615 -18.22 -31.53 -53.34
CA PRO A 615 -17.01 -32.09 -53.91
C PRO A 615 -17.16 -33.60 -54.12
N ASP A 616 -16.96 -34.01 -55.36
CA ASP A 616 -16.97 -35.39 -55.83
C ASP A 616 -15.81 -36.21 -55.22
N ILE A 617 -16.14 -37.38 -54.70
CA ILE A 617 -15.22 -38.36 -54.11
C ILE A 617 -14.81 -39.32 -55.23
N GLY A 618 -13.54 -39.25 -55.64
CA GLY A 618 -12.96 -40.19 -56.61
C GLY A 618 -11.82 -40.99 -56.01
N GLU A 619 -12.10 -42.25 -55.65
CA GLU A 619 -11.08 -43.28 -55.37
C GLU A 619 -10.70 -44.02 -56.67
N THR A 620 -9.39 -44.26 -56.81
CA THR A 620 -8.71 -45.34 -57.56
C THR A 620 -8.65 -45.33 -59.10
N ALA A 621 -7.43 -45.09 -59.61
CA ALA A 621 -6.60 -46.11 -60.28
C ALA A 621 -5.11 -45.71 -60.18
#